data_AF-A0A3P7G2Z4-F1
#
_entry.id   AF-A0A3P7G2Z4-F1
#
_cell.length_a   1.000
_cell.length_b   1.000
_cell.length_c   1.000
_cell.angle_alpha   90.00
_cell.angle_beta   90.00
_cell.angle_gamma   90.00
#
_symmetry.space_group_name_H-M   'P 1'
#
loop_
_entity.id
_entity.type
_entity.pdbx_description
1 polymer ?
#
loop_
_entity_poly.entity_id
_entity_poly.type
_entity_poly.pdbx_seq_one_letter_code
_entity_poly.pdbx_strand_id
1 'polypeptide(L)'
;MFMASGDYERAVNLMIKNDWIDMLINLAHRIDRSNVDVLRMIGNYLAKKKEYTLASQLFQSINDIHALINMYVGAELWNDAFLVASKFQKYNEEVYLPYARWLAENDHFDEAQKAYHMAGHDMEALQVLEQLVGNAVRENRFIDAGYYNWMLSMQYLGRYSEDPELNEKFLDYSNRANCYYAFDIIHKYLAEPFTSCPADALINAARYLAFQKEIYKISRVNILYTLMKQSQVLGAYKLARYALEQLSYLKTPRRFEKLIETDALIIRSKPFTDAEELLPM
;
A
#
# COMPACT_ATOMS: atom_id res chain seq x y z
N MET A 1 28.71 28.21 41.27
CA MET A 1 30.02 27.53 41.37
C MET A 1 30.41 26.89 40.03
N PHE A 2 29.62 25.97 39.45
CA PHE A 2 29.97 25.32 38.16
C PHE A 2 29.98 26.25 36.93
N MET A 3 29.03 27.19 36.83
CA MET A 3 29.07 28.20 35.74
C MET A 3 30.31 29.10 35.81
N ALA A 4 30.84 29.33 37.02
CA ALA A 4 32.06 30.11 37.22
C ALA A 4 33.34 29.29 36.96
N SER A 5 33.25 27.95 37.01
CA SER A 5 34.37 27.05 36.72
C SER A 5 34.47 26.62 35.26
N GLY A 6 33.57 27.10 34.38
CA GLY A 6 33.53 26.73 32.96
C GLY A 6 33.05 25.30 32.68
N ASP A 7 32.63 24.55 33.70
CA ASP A 7 32.19 23.16 33.58
C ASP A 7 30.68 23.12 33.26
N TYR A 8 30.35 23.56 32.05
CA TYR A 8 28.97 23.72 31.60
C TYR A 8 28.22 22.38 31.50
N GLU A 9 28.91 21.30 31.14
CA GLU A 9 28.29 19.98 30.98
C GLU A 9 27.71 19.46 32.30
N ARG A 10 28.47 19.54 33.40
CA ARG A 10 27.95 19.15 34.73
C ARG A 10 26.84 20.09 35.20
N ALA A 11 26.95 21.38 34.91
CA ALA A 11 25.91 22.34 35.25
C ALA A 11 24.59 22.01 34.53
N VAL A 12 24.64 21.76 33.22
CA VAL A 12 23.47 21.36 32.42
C VAL A 12 22.89 20.05 32.90
N ASN A 13 23.71 19.04 33.17
CA ASN A 13 23.25 17.76 33.72
C ASN A 13 22.52 17.93 35.06
N LEU A 14 23.01 18.81 35.95
CA LEU A 14 22.34 19.11 37.21
C LEU A 14 21.00 19.83 36.99
N MET A 15 20.96 20.80 36.08
CA MET A 15 19.74 21.53 35.73
C MET A 15 18.68 20.62 35.09
N ILE A 16 19.09 19.72 34.20
CA ILE A 16 18.24 18.70 33.56
C ILE A 16 17.61 17.77 34.60
N LYS A 17 18.41 17.31 35.58
CA LYS A 17 17.94 16.43 36.66
C LYS A 17 16.89 17.11 37.55
N ASN A 18 16.98 18.42 37.72
CA ASN A 18 16.07 19.20 38.55
C ASN A 18 14.93 19.89 37.76
N ASP A 19 14.84 19.68 36.44
CA ASP A 19 13.82 20.28 35.56
C ASP A 19 13.82 21.82 35.55
N TRP A 20 15.00 22.44 35.63
CA TRP A 20 15.14 23.89 35.64
C TRP A 20 15.17 24.48 34.22
N ILE A 21 14.05 24.43 33.52
CA ILE A 21 13.90 24.86 32.11
C ILE A 21 14.34 26.32 31.93
N ASP A 22 13.86 27.25 32.77
CA ASP A 22 14.23 28.66 32.66
C ASP A 22 15.73 28.90 32.85
N MET A 23 16.37 28.14 33.75
CA MET A 23 17.83 28.24 33.94
C MET A 23 18.59 27.68 32.74
N LEU A 24 18.11 26.59 32.14
CA LEU A 24 18.69 26.02 30.92
C LEU A 24 18.58 26.99 29.75
N ILE A 25 17.43 27.63 29.56
CA ILE A 25 17.23 28.64 28.51
C ILE A 25 18.18 29.82 28.74
N ASN A 26 18.23 30.37 29.95
CA ASN A 26 19.13 31.47 30.28
C ASN A 26 20.60 31.10 30.07
N LEU A 27 20.98 29.87 30.39
CA LEU A 27 22.33 29.35 30.19
C LEU A 27 22.64 29.16 28.71
N ALA A 28 21.70 28.65 27.90
CA ALA A 28 21.85 28.53 26.45
C ALA A 28 22.10 29.89 25.77
N HIS A 29 21.49 30.98 26.26
CA HIS A 29 21.72 32.33 25.76
C HIS A 29 23.08 32.93 26.17
N ARG A 30 23.70 32.43 27.25
CA ARG A 30 24.97 32.95 27.80
C ARG A 30 26.20 32.17 27.34
N ILE A 31 26.01 30.90 26.99
CA ILE A 31 27.09 30.04 26.54
C ILE A 31 27.51 30.44 25.12
N ASP A 32 28.82 30.43 24.87
CA ASP A 32 29.35 30.65 23.53
C ASP A 32 28.92 29.52 22.58
N ARG A 33 28.55 29.88 21.35
CA ARG A 33 28.05 28.96 20.32
C ARG A 33 29.07 27.88 19.92
N SER A 34 30.34 28.06 20.30
CA SER A 34 31.40 27.05 20.17
C SER A 34 31.16 25.81 21.04
N ASN A 35 30.39 25.89 22.13
CA ASN A 35 30.07 24.76 23.00
C ASN A 35 28.89 23.93 22.45
N VAL A 36 29.07 23.41 21.24
CA VAL A 36 28.02 22.73 20.46
C VAL A 36 27.41 21.56 21.23
N ASP A 37 28.21 20.73 21.89
CA ASP A 37 27.72 19.54 22.59
C ASP A 37 26.81 19.89 23.78
N VAL A 38 27.18 20.92 24.54
CA VAL A 38 26.38 21.41 25.67
C VAL A 38 25.06 21.99 25.17
N LEU A 39 25.09 22.80 24.12
CA LEU A 39 23.87 23.37 23.53
C LEU A 39 22.98 22.29 22.91
N ARG A 40 23.56 21.26 22.29
CA ARG A 40 22.83 20.08 21.80
C ARG A 40 22.14 19.32 22.94
N MET A 41 22.81 19.14 24.08
CA MET A 41 22.19 18.51 25.25
C MET A 41 20.97 19.28 25.74
N ILE A 42 21.06 20.62 25.80
CA ILE A 42 19.94 21.49 26.16
C ILE A 42 18.81 21.36 25.13
N GLY A 43 19.14 21.40 23.83
CA GLY A 43 18.16 21.27 22.75
C GLY A 43 17.40 19.95 22.81
N ASN A 44 18.11 18.84 22.99
CA ASN A 44 17.51 17.51 23.15
C ASN A 44 16.59 17.45 24.36
N TYR A 45 16.96 18.11 25.46
CA TYR A 45 16.12 18.18 26.65
C TYR A 45 14.85 18.98 26.40
N LEU A 46 14.95 20.16 25.77
CA LEU A 46 13.80 20.99 25.39
C LEU A 46 12.85 20.25 24.45
N ALA A 47 13.40 19.55 23.44
CA ALA A 47 12.63 18.69 22.53
C ALA A 47 11.85 17.60 23.29
N LYS A 48 12.50 16.94 24.26
CA LYS A 48 11.85 15.93 25.12
C LYS A 48 10.72 16.53 25.96
N LYS A 49 10.82 17.81 26.34
CA LYS A 49 9.78 18.57 27.04
C LYS A 49 8.71 19.14 26.11
N LYS A 50 8.77 18.84 24.80
CA LYS A 50 7.88 19.36 23.75
C LYS A 50 7.98 20.87 23.52
N GLU A 51 9.08 21.49 23.97
CA GLU A 51 9.40 22.89 23.70
C GLU A 51 10.08 23.04 22.34
N TYR A 52 9.37 22.66 21.27
CA TYR A 52 9.93 22.52 19.92
C TYR A 52 10.39 23.84 19.30
N THR A 53 9.75 24.96 19.65
CA THR A 53 10.11 26.29 19.15
C THR A 53 11.46 26.76 19.69
N LEU A 54 11.71 26.53 20.98
CA LEU A 54 12.99 26.86 21.62
C LEU A 54 14.09 25.89 21.20
N ALA A 55 13.76 24.60 21.15
CA ALA A 55 14.69 23.58 20.68
C ALA A 55 15.10 23.81 19.21
N SER A 56 14.16 24.18 18.33
CA SER A 56 14.46 24.46 16.93
C SER A 56 15.38 25.67 16.75
N GLN A 57 15.10 26.77 17.45
CA GLN A 57 15.97 27.95 17.47
C GLN A 57 17.38 27.60 17.94
N LEU A 58 17.48 26.77 18.97
CA LEU A 58 18.76 26.35 19.51
C LEU A 58 19.54 25.48 18.51
N PHE A 59 18.92 24.45 17.93
CA PHE A 59 19.56 23.61 16.92
C PHE A 59 19.97 24.40 15.67
N GLN A 60 19.14 25.35 15.22
CA GLN A 60 19.50 26.26 14.13
C GLN A 60 20.69 27.16 14.50
N SER A 61 20.75 27.66 15.74
CA SER A 61 21.83 28.55 16.20
C SER A 61 23.22 27.88 16.22
N ILE A 62 23.24 26.56 16.39
CA ILE A 62 24.46 25.73 16.36
C ILE A 62 24.63 24.98 15.03
N ASN A 63 23.77 25.26 14.05
CA ASN A 63 23.76 24.62 12.73
C ASN A 63 23.66 23.08 12.77
N ASP A 64 23.01 22.51 13.79
CA ASP A 64 22.79 21.08 13.94
C ASP A 64 21.47 20.67 13.27
N ILE A 65 21.50 20.62 11.93
CA ILE A 65 20.31 20.32 11.12
C ILE A 65 19.82 18.89 11.34
N HIS A 66 20.72 17.95 11.62
CA HIS A 66 20.34 16.56 11.88
C HIS A 66 19.53 16.44 13.18
N ALA A 67 19.97 17.07 14.27
CA ALA A 67 19.20 17.11 15.51
C ALA A 67 17.84 17.82 15.33
N LEU A 68 17.81 18.91 14.54
CA LEU A 68 16.59 19.62 14.19
C LEU A 68 15.58 18.71 13.45
N ILE A 69 16.03 17.97 12.44
CA ILE A 69 15.20 17.05 11.66
C ILE A 69 14.68 15.91 12.52
N ASN A 70 15.55 15.25 13.28
CA ASN A 70 15.15 14.16 14.17
C ASN A 70 14.11 14.60 15.19
N MET A 71 14.22 15.83 15.70
CA MET A 71 13.20 16.41 16.57
C MET A 71 11.86 16.56 15.83
N TYR A 72 11.85 17.18 14.63
CA TYR A 72 10.61 17.37 13.89
C TYR A 72 9.96 16.06 13.46
N VAL A 73 10.75 15.12 12.93
CA VAL A 73 10.28 13.79 12.53
C VAL A 73 9.74 13.02 13.74
N GLY A 74 10.47 12.99 14.86
CA GLY A 74 10.03 12.31 16.08
C GLY A 74 8.81 12.95 16.75
N ALA A 75 8.51 14.20 16.42
CA ALA A 75 7.31 14.91 16.85
C ALA A 75 6.19 14.92 15.78
N GLU A 76 6.39 14.24 14.66
CA GLU A 76 5.48 14.21 13.50
C GLU A 76 5.15 15.62 12.94
N LEU A 77 6.07 16.58 13.12
CA LEU A 77 5.98 17.94 12.60
C LEU A 77 6.46 17.99 11.14
N TRP A 78 5.74 17.28 10.26
CA TRP A 78 6.14 17.04 8.87
C TRP A 78 6.32 18.33 8.07
N ASN A 79 5.43 19.31 8.22
CA ASN A 79 5.51 20.58 7.51
C ASN A 79 6.85 21.31 7.79
N ASP A 80 7.27 21.35 9.05
CA ASP A 80 8.54 21.97 9.45
C ASP A 80 9.72 21.15 8.94
N ALA A 81 9.64 19.81 9.00
CA ALA A 81 10.67 18.93 8.45
C ALA A 81 10.84 19.12 6.93
N PHE A 82 9.76 19.25 6.17
CA PHE A 82 9.80 19.52 4.72
C PHE A 82 10.40 20.88 4.39
N LEU A 83 10.14 21.91 5.22
CA LEU A 83 10.78 23.21 5.06
C LEU A 83 12.29 23.13 5.25
N VAL A 84 12.77 22.27 6.15
CA VAL A 84 14.20 22.02 6.32
C VAL A 84 14.77 21.22 5.14
N ALA A 85 14.11 20.13 4.73
CA ALA A 85 14.53 19.29 3.61
C ALA A 85 14.60 20.06 2.28
N SER A 86 13.64 20.95 2.02
CA SER A 86 13.64 21.77 0.80
C SER A 86 14.83 22.73 0.73
N LYS A 87 15.32 23.23 1.87
CA LYS A 87 16.53 24.05 1.96
C LYS A 87 17.81 23.22 1.89
N PHE A 88 17.77 22.02 2.47
CA PHE A 88 18.94 21.14 2.61
C PHE A 88 18.62 19.74 2.06
N GLN A 89 18.62 19.62 0.73
CA GLN A 89 18.23 18.40 0.01
C GLN A 89 19.00 17.14 0.43
N LYS A 90 20.21 17.28 0.97
CA LYS A 90 21.01 16.15 1.50
C LYS A 90 20.32 15.39 2.65
N TYR A 91 19.33 16.01 3.30
CA TYR A 91 18.54 15.39 4.38
C TYR A 91 17.17 14.88 3.90
N ASN A 92 16.93 14.83 2.59
CA ASN A 92 15.67 14.33 2.04
C ASN A 92 15.37 12.92 2.55
N GLU A 93 16.36 12.04 2.58
CA GLU A 93 16.20 10.68 3.10
C GLU A 93 15.74 10.70 4.58
N GLU A 94 16.40 11.48 5.43
CA GLU A 94 16.09 11.58 6.87
C GLU A 94 14.67 12.11 7.17
N VAL A 95 14.07 12.85 6.24
CA VAL A 95 12.71 13.39 6.38
C VAL A 95 11.68 12.50 5.68
N TYR A 96 11.89 12.22 4.39
CA TYR A 96 10.91 11.54 3.56
C TYR A 96 10.82 10.05 3.85
N LEU A 97 11.89 9.38 4.32
CA LEU A 97 11.83 7.96 4.63
C LEU A 97 10.96 7.68 5.88
N PRO A 98 11.16 8.36 7.02
CA PRO A 98 10.23 8.24 8.15
C PRO A 98 8.81 8.68 7.79
N TYR A 99 8.66 9.72 6.97
CA TYR A 99 7.34 10.16 6.51
C TYR A 99 6.64 9.09 5.65
N ALA A 100 7.36 8.44 4.74
CA ALA A 100 6.82 7.36 3.92
C ALA A 100 6.33 6.19 4.78
N ARG A 101 7.10 5.84 5.81
CA ARG A 101 6.73 4.79 6.76
C ARG A 101 5.50 5.18 7.58
N TRP A 102 5.46 6.40 8.09
CA TRP A 102 4.29 6.94 8.80
C TRP A 102 3.04 6.95 7.91
N LEU A 103 3.17 7.35 6.64
CA LEU A 103 2.06 7.30 5.67
C LEU A 103 1.59 5.86 5.42
N ALA A 104 2.53 4.92 5.26
CA ALA A 104 2.20 3.51 5.06
C ALA A 104 1.52 2.89 6.29
N GLU A 105 1.93 3.26 7.51
CA GLU A 105 1.29 2.83 8.75
C GLU A 105 -0.13 3.40 8.92
N ASN A 106 -0.43 4.53 8.27
CA ASN A 106 -1.74 5.19 8.28
C ASN A 106 -2.55 4.93 6.98
N ASP A 107 -2.25 3.87 6.24
CA ASP A 107 -2.94 3.46 5.00
C ASP A 107 -2.91 4.48 3.84
N HIS A 108 -2.10 5.53 3.92
CA HIS A 108 -1.91 6.53 2.86
C HIS A 108 -0.88 6.07 1.83
N PHE A 109 -1.13 4.94 1.17
CA PHE A 109 -0.13 4.25 0.35
C PHE A 109 0.33 5.03 -0.90
N ASP A 110 -0.57 5.76 -1.56
CA ASP A 110 -0.22 6.55 -2.74
C ASP A 110 0.78 7.67 -2.42
N GLU A 111 0.59 8.31 -1.27
CA GLU A 111 1.50 9.32 -0.76
C GLU A 111 2.80 8.67 -0.26
N ALA A 112 2.70 7.51 0.40
CA ALA A 112 3.86 6.77 0.89
C ALA A 112 4.81 6.41 -0.25
N GLN A 113 4.28 5.98 -1.40
CA GLN A 113 5.09 5.67 -2.60
C GLN A 113 5.85 6.89 -3.11
N LYS A 114 5.20 8.06 -3.18
CA LYS A 114 5.87 9.32 -3.55
C LYS A 114 6.95 9.69 -2.55
N ALA A 115 6.67 9.53 -1.26
CA ALA A 115 7.62 9.82 -0.19
C ALA A 115 8.84 8.87 -0.23
N TYR A 116 8.65 7.56 -0.46
CA TYR A 116 9.76 6.63 -0.66
C TYR A 116 10.63 7.02 -1.86
N HIS A 117 10.00 7.44 -2.96
CA HIS A 117 10.71 7.91 -4.14
C HIS A 117 11.53 9.18 -3.86
N MET A 118 10.94 10.16 -3.15
CA MET A 118 11.64 11.37 -2.71
C MET A 118 12.80 11.07 -1.74
N ALA A 119 12.73 9.97 -1.00
CA ALA A 119 13.81 9.48 -0.15
C ALA A 119 14.88 8.67 -0.91
N GLY A 120 14.67 8.32 -2.19
CA GLY A 120 15.56 7.44 -2.96
C GLY A 120 15.45 5.95 -2.59
N HIS A 121 14.38 5.55 -1.89
CA HIS A 121 14.16 4.21 -1.34
C HIS A 121 13.15 3.41 -2.16
N ASP A 122 13.28 3.43 -3.49
CA ASP A 122 12.29 2.81 -4.38
C ASP A 122 12.21 1.28 -4.18
N MET A 123 13.26 0.63 -3.69
CA MET A 123 13.24 -0.81 -3.37
C MET A 123 12.42 -1.13 -2.13
N GLU A 124 12.50 -0.30 -1.08
CA GLU A 124 11.64 -0.45 0.09
C GLU A 124 10.17 -0.21 -0.30
N ALA A 125 9.92 0.78 -1.17
CA ALA A 125 8.60 1.06 -1.72
C ALA A 125 7.96 -0.16 -2.41
N LEU A 126 8.75 -0.89 -3.20
CA LEU A 126 8.32 -2.14 -3.85
C LEU A 126 8.00 -3.23 -2.83
N GLN A 127 8.85 -3.42 -1.81
CA GLN A 127 8.63 -4.45 -0.79
C GLN A 127 7.34 -4.20 -0.01
N VAL A 128 7.05 -2.94 0.33
CA VAL A 128 5.79 -2.55 0.98
C VAL A 128 4.60 -2.88 0.07
N LEU A 129 4.65 -2.52 -1.21
CA LEU A 129 3.59 -2.86 -2.17
C LEU A 129 3.37 -4.37 -2.31
N GLU A 130 4.44 -5.16 -2.40
CA GLU A 130 4.35 -6.63 -2.47
C GLU A 130 3.70 -7.23 -1.22
N GLN A 131 4.03 -6.71 -0.03
CA GLN A 131 3.37 -7.10 1.22
C GLN A 131 1.88 -6.74 1.21
N LEU A 132 1.52 -5.55 0.74
CA LEU A 132 0.13 -5.10 0.62
C LEU A 132 -0.68 -5.96 -0.35
N VAL A 133 -0.10 -6.33 -1.50
CA VAL A 133 -0.69 -7.32 -2.42
C VAL A 133 -0.93 -8.63 -1.67
N GLY A 134 0.08 -9.14 -0.96
CA GLY A 134 -0.03 -10.38 -0.20
C GLY A 134 -1.11 -10.34 0.89
N ASN A 135 -1.29 -9.20 1.55
CA ASN A 135 -2.34 -8.97 2.54
C ASN A 135 -3.72 -8.94 1.88
N ALA A 136 -3.89 -8.10 0.86
CA ALA A 136 -5.15 -7.92 0.14
C ALA A 136 -5.66 -9.25 -0.47
N VAL A 137 -4.78 -10.02 -1.08
CA VAL A 137 -5.12 -11.34 -1.66
C VAL A 137 -5.51 -12.36 -0.59
N ARG A 138 -4.84 -12.37 0.57
CA ARG A 138 -5.20 -13.26 1.69
C ARG A 138 -6.56 -12.93 2.28
N GLU A 139 -6.85 -11.64 2.40
CA GLU A 139 -8.10 -11.07 2.91
C GLU A 139 -9.24 -11.06 1.88
N ASN A 140 -8.99 -11.50 0.64
CA ASN A 140 -9.92 -11.51 -0.49
C ASN A 140 -10.40 -10.11 -0.92
N ARG A 141 -9.60 -9.07 -0.63
CA ARG A 141 -9.80 -7.70 -1.13
C ARG A 141 -9.21 -7.59 -2.55
N PHE A 142 -9.91 -8.18 -3.52
CA PHE A 142 -9.37 -8.32 -4.88
C PHE A 142 -9.28 -7.01 -5.65
N ILE A 143 -10.15 -6.04 -5.37
CA ILE A 143 -10.02 -4.69 -5.94
C ILE A 143 -8.68 -4.04 -5.55
N ASP A 144 -8.31 -4.12 -4.26
CA ASP A 144 -7.06 -3.56 -3.74
C ASP A 144 -5.86 -4.36 -4.27
N ALA A 145 -5.97 -5.69 -4.32
CA ALA A 145 -4.95 -6.52 -4.94
C ALA A 145 -4.73 -6.12 -6.42
N GLY A 146 -5.80 -5.86 -7.16
CA GLY A 146 -5.73 -5.35 -8.53
C GLY A 146 -4.98 -4.02 -8.60
N TYR A 147 -5.37 -3.06 -7.77
CA TYR A 147 -4.76 -1.73 -7.70
C TYR A 147 -3.25 -1.79 -7.35
N TYR A 148 -2.87 -2.53 -6.31
CA TYR A 148 -1.46 -2.64 -5.91
C TYR A 148 -0.60 -3.36 -6.95
N ASN A 149 -1.13 -4.39 -7.62
CA ASN A 149 -0.41 -5.03 -8.74
C ASN A 149 -0.25 -4.05 -9.91
N TRP A 150 -1.24 -3.19 -10.18
CA TRP A 150 -1.11 -2.14 -11.19
C TRP A 150 -0.01 -1.14 -10.81
N MET A 151 0.04 -0.67 -9.56
CA MET A 151 1.11 0.21 -9.07
C MET A 151 2.49 -0.44 -9.21
N LEU A 152 2.63 -1.71 -8.82
CA LEU A 152 3.87 -2.49 -9.04
C LEU A 152 4.24 -2.52 -10.52
N SER A 153 3.28 -2.79 -11.41
CA SER A 153 3.54 -2.78 -12.86
C SER A 153 4.05 -1.42 -13.34
N MET A 154 3.48 -0.31 -12.86
CA MET A 154 3.91 1.04 -13.24
C MET A 154 5.32 1.37 -12.73
N GLN A 155 5.70 0.86 -11.56
CA GLN A 155 7.06 1.01 -11.05
C GLN A 155 8.09 0.29 -11.94
N TYR A 156 7.79 -0.93 -12.39
CA TYR A 156 8.66 -1.65 -13.32
C TYR A 156 8.72 -0.99 -14.70
N LEU A 157 7.60 -0.40 -15.16
CA LEU A 157 7.56 0.36 -16.41
C LEU A 157 8.38 1.66 -16.34
N GLY A 158 8.33 2.37 -15.21
CA GLY A 158 9.10 3.61 -15.02
C GLY A 158 10.62 3.39 -14.96
N ARG A 159 11.06 2.23 -14.47
CA ARG A 159 12.49 1.83 -14.42
C ARG A 159 12.99 1.19 -15.70
N TYR A 160 12.22 1.25 -16.77
CA TYR A 160 12.56 0.59 -18.03
C TYR A 160 13.85 1.14 -18.63
N SER A 161 14.92 0.37 -18.52
CA SER A 161 16.18 0.56 -19.24
C SER A 161 16.58 -0.76 -19.89
N GLU A 162 15.90 -1.11 -20.99
CA GLU A 162 16.16 -2.26 -21.88
C GLU A 162 16.28 -3.67 -21.23
N ASP A 163 16.10 -3.80 -19.92
CA ASP A 163 16.25 -5.05 -19.19
C ASP A 163 15.05 -5.99 -19.43
N PRO A 164 15.25 -7.15 -20.10
CA PRO A 164 14.19 -8.11 -20.36
C PRO A 164 13.52 -8.65 -19.09
N GLU A 165 14.24 -8.74 -17.96
CA GLU A 165 13.67 -9.29 -16.71
C GLU A 165 12.63 -8.33 -16.10
N LEU A 166 12.86 -7.02 -16.21
CA LEU A 166 11.90 -6.01 -15.75
C LEU A 166 10.64 -6.01 -16.61
N ASN A 167 10.77 -6.33 -17.90
CA ASN A 167 9.63 -6.47 -18.81
C ASN A 167 8.74 -7.66 -18.44
N GLU A 168 9.33 -8.82 -18.11
CA GLU A 168 8.56 -9.98 -17.66
C GLU A 168 7.79 -9.67 -16.37
N LYS A 169 8.43 -8.99 -15.41
CA LYS A 169 7.78 -8.55 -14.17
C LYS A 169 6.65 -7.57 -14.43
N PHE A 170 6.85 -6.58 -15.30
CA PHE A 170 5.79 -5.66 -15.71
C PHE A 170 4.58 -6.41 -16.26
N LEU A 171 4.80 -7.34 -17.20
CA LEU A 171 3.73 -8.11 -17.82
C LEU A 171 3.01 -9.02 -16.82
N ASP A 172 3.75 -9.67 -15.91
CA ASP A 172 3.15 -10.51 -14.86
C ASP A 172 2.29 -9.67 -13.91
N TYR A 173 2.81 -8.56 -13.38
CA TYR A 173 2.07 -7.68 -12.48
C TYR A 173 0.88 -7.00 -13.18
N SER A 174 1.03 -6.57 -14.43
CA SER A 174 -0.06 -6.02 -15.23
C SER A 174 -1.17 -7.05 -15.47
N ASN A 175 -0.80 -8.30 -15.79
CA ASN A 175 -1.78 -9.36 -15.94
C ASN A 175 -2.51 -9.68 -14.63
N ARG A 176 -1.78 -9.78 -13.51
CA ARG A 176 -2.36 -10.00 -12.18
C ARG A 176 -3.31 -8.87 -11.78
N ALA A 177 -2.96 -7.62 -12.09
CA ALA A 177 -3.81 -6.46 -11.82
C ALA A 177 -5.18 -6.62 -12.49
N ASN A 178 -5.17 -6.89 -13.80
CA ASN A 178 -6.39 -7.09 -14.58
C ASN A 178 -7.20 -8.31 -14.10
N CYS A 179 -6.51 -9.39 -13.74
CA CYS A 179 -7.17 -10.61 -13.27
C CYS A 179 -7.84 -10.43 -11.90
N TYR A 180 -7.16 -9.80 -10.94
CA TYR A 180 -7.76 -9.53 -9.63
C TYR A 180 -8.92 -8.53 -9.74
N TYR A 181 -8.79 -7.50 -10.58
CA TYR A 181 -9.88 -6.56 -10.85
C TYR A 181 -11.11 -7.26 -11.42
N ALA A 182 -10.95 -8.08 -12.46
CA ALA A 182 -12.05 -8.83 -13.04
C ALA A 182 -12.65 -9.86 -12.07
N PHE A 183 -11.82 -10.49 -11.22
CA PHE A 183 -12.27 -11.49 -10.26
C PHE A 183 -13.02 -10.88 -9.08
N ASP A 184 -12.73 -9.64 -8.68
CA ASP A 184 -13.47 -8.92 -7.64
C ASP A 184 -14.98 -8.89 -7.95
N ILE A 185 -15.35 -8.62 -9.20
CA ILE A 185 -16.75 -8.58 -9.67
C ILE A 185 -17.42 -9.96 -9.49
N ILE A 186 -16.71 -11.04 -9.85
CA ILE A 186 -17.21 -12.42 -9.69
C ILE A 186 -17.28 -12.80 -8.20
N HIS A 187 -16.28 -12.41 -7.42
CA HIS A 187 -16.22 -12.69 -6.00
C HIS A 187 -17.40 -12.06 -5.26
N LYS A 188 -17.66 -10.77 -5.51
CA LYS A 188 -18.83 -10.05 -4.98
C LYS A 188 -20.14 -10.69 -5.41
N TYR A 189 -20.30 -10.98 -6.70
CA TYR A 189 -21.49 -11.66 -7.23
C TYR A 189 -21.83 -12.97 -6.50
N LEU A 190 -20.82 -13.76 -6.12
CA LEU A 190 -21.02 -15.04 -5.45
C LEU A 190 -21.10 -14.94 -3.92
N ALA A 191 -20.59 -13.85 -3.34
CA ALA A 191 -20.59 -13.62 -1.89
C ALA A 191 -21.83 -12.83 -1.43
N GLU A 192 -22.32 -11.93 -2.28
CA GLU A 192 -23.43 -11.03 -1.99
C GLU A 192 -24.78 -11.63 -2.47
N PRO A 193 -25.88 -11.39 -1.75
CA PRO A 193 -27.20 -11.94 -2.12
C PRO A 193 -27.81 -11.28 -3.37
N PHE A 194 -27.38 -10.05 -3.67
CA PHE A 194 -27.84 -9.26 -4.80
C PHE A 194 -26.62 -8.66 -5.50
N THR A 195 -26.71 -8.49 -6.81
CA THR A 195 -25.68 -7.80 -7.59
C THR A 195 -26.33 -6.74 -8.46
N SER A 196 -25.69 -5.59 -8.58
CA SER A 196 -26.02 -4.59 -9.60
C SER A 196 -25.32 -4.87 -10.94
N CYS A 197 -24.41 -5.85 -10.98
CA CYS A 197 -23.65 -6.18 -12.17
C CYS A 197 -24.53 -6.95 -13.17
N PRO A 198 -24.67 -6.49 -14.43
CA PRO A 198 -25.46 -7.19 -15.42
C PRO A 198 -24.83 -8.54 -15.78
N ALA A 199 -25.66 -9.49 -16.22
CA ALA A 199 -25.24 -10.84 -16.57
C ALA A 199 -24.15 -10.86 -17.65
N ASP A 200 -24.23 -9.97 -18.65
CA ASP A 200 -23.24 -9.87 -19.73
C ASP A 200 -21.85 -9.49 -19.21
N ALA A 201 -21.78 -8.57 -18.24
CA ALA A 201 -20.51 -8.17 -17.63
C ALA A 201 -19.88 -9.32 -16.84
N LEU A 202 -20.69 -10.07 -16.10
CA LEU A 202 -20.23 -11.27 -15.37
C LEU A 202 -19.73 -12.36 -16.32
N ILE A 203 -20.43 -12.62 -17.42
CA ILE A 203 -19.98 -13.57 -18.45
C ILE A 203 -18.65 -13.10 -19.04
N ASN A 204 -18.53 -11.84 -19.44
CA ASN A 204 -17.32 -11.34 -20.08
C ASN A 204 -16.12 -11.34 -19.13
N ALA A 205 -16.31 -10.98 -17.87
CA ALA A 205 -15.28 -11.11 -16.83
C ALA A 205 -14.86 -12.58 -16.64
N ALA A 206 -15.84 -13.49 -16.55
CA ALA A 206 -15.57 -14.92 -16.38
C ALA A 206 -14.86 -15.52 -17.59
N ARG A 207 -15.26 -15.14 -18.82
CA ARG A 207 -14.59 -15.55 -20.06
C ARG A 207 -13.15 -15.07 -20.08
N TYR A 208 -12.93 -13.77 -19.82
CA TYR A 208 -11.60 -13.20 -19.77
C TYR A 208 -10.70 -13.99 -18.82
N LEU A 209 -11.16 -14.24 -17.59
CA LEU A 209 -10.41 -15.00 -16.58
C LEU A 209 -10.22 -16.48 -16.91
N ALA A 210 -11.17 -17.11 -17.59
CA ALA A 210 -11.07 -18.53 -17.97
C ALA A 210 -9.90 -18.80 -18.92
N PHE A 211 -9.54 -17.81 -19.76
CA PHE A 211 -8.38 -17.87 -20.66
C PHE A 211 -7.05 -17.47 -20.01
N GLN A 212 -7.07 -17.01 -18.75
CA GLN A 212 -5.85 -16.64 -18.04
C GLN A 212 -5.16 -17.87 -17.44
N LYS A 213 -3.84 -17.72 -17.24
CA LYS A 213 -3.07 -18.67 -16.42
C LYS A 213 -3.62 -18.68 -14.99
N GLU A 214 -3.37 -19.77 -14.28
CA GLU A 214 -3.81 -19.87 -12.89
C GLU A 214 -3.09 -18.85 -12.01
N ILE A 215 -3.88 -18.05 -11.30
CA ILE A 215 -3.39 -17.02 -10.38
C ILE A 215 -3.87 -17.40 -8.99
N TYR A 216 -2.98 -17.21 -8.01
CA TYR A 216 -3.25 -17.51 -6.62
C TYR A 216 -4.57 -16.84 -6.15
N LYS A 217 -5.40 -17.59 -5.41
CA LYS A 217 -6.72 -17.17 -4.89
C LYS A 217 -7.82 -16.85 -5.93
N ILE A 218 -7.52 -16.83 -7.23
CA ILE A 218 -8.54 -16.76 -8.28
C ILE A 218 -9.12 -18.17 -8.49
N SER A 219 -10.34 -18.38 -7.97
CA SER A 219 -10.98 -19.71 -8.01
C SER A 219 -11.57 -20.01 -9.38
N ARG A 220 -11.04 -21.03 -10.07
CA ARG A 220 -11.62 -21.53 -11.34
C ARG A 220 -13.05 -22.03 -11.18
N VAL A 221 -13.41 -22.61 -10.02
CA VAL A 221 -14.79 -23.04 -9.75
C VAL A 221 -15.72 -21.84 -9.71
N ASN A 222 -15.34 -20.73 -9.06
CA ASN A 222 -16.14 -19.51 -9.04
C ASN A 222 -16.31 -18.93 -10.47
N ILE A 223 -15.22 -18.92 -11.26
CA ILE A 223 -15.25 -18.44 -12.65
C ILE A 223 -16.22 -19.27 -13.50
N LEU A 224 -16.05 -20.58 -13.52
CA LEU A 224 -16.86 -21.48 -14.34
C LEU A 224 -18.30 -21.58 -13.85
N TYR A 225 -18.55 -21.53 -12.53
CA TYR A 225 -19.91 -21.50 -11.98
C TYR A 225 -20.65 -20.22 -12.39
N THR A 226 -19.96 -19.07 -12.33
CA THR A 226 -20.53 -17.79 -12.79
C THR A 226 -20.82 -17.83 -14.29
N LEU A 227 -19.86 -18.33 -15.08
CA LEU A 227 -20.02 -18.51 -16.52
C LEU A 227 -21.22 -19.40 -16.84
N MET A 228 -21.35 -20.54 -16.17
CA MET A 228 -22.47 -21.47 -16.33
C MET A 228 -23.80 -20.79 -16.00
N LYS A 229 -23.94 -20.25 -14.80
CA LYS A 229 -25.20 -19.70 -14.30
C LYS A 229 -25.67 -18.49 -15.10
N GLN A 230 -24.78 -17.55 -15.40
CA GLN A 230 -25.14 -16.36 -16.15
C GLN A 230 -25.41 -16.67 -17.63
N SER A 231 -24.71 -17.65 -18.22
CA SER A 231 -25.01 -18.12 -19.57
C SER A 231 -26.41 -18.73 -19.66
N GLN A 232 -26.89 -19.41 -18.60
CA GLN A 232 -28.28 -19.89 -18.56
C GLN A 232 -29.29 -18.75 -18.54
N VAL A 233 -29.00 -17.69 -17.78
CA VAL A 233 -29.87 -16.50 -17.68
C VAL A 233 -30.00 -15.80 -19.02
N LEU A 234 -28.90 -15.67 -19.76
CA LEU A 234 -28.87 -15.03 -21.08
C LEU A 234 -29.26 -15.96 -22.24
N GLY A 235 -29.59 -17.22 -21.98
CA GLY A 235 -29.96 -18.19 -23.03
C GLY A 235 -28.78 -18.70 -23.88
N ALA A 236 -27.54 -18.48 -23.44
CA ALA A 236 -26.32 -19.05 -24.01
C ALA A 236 -26.12 -20.51 -23.53
N TYR A 237 -27.05 -21.39 -23.86
CA TYR A 237 -27.09 -22.75 -23.32
C TYR A 237 -25.91 -23.65 -23.74
N LYS A 238 -25.27 -23.42 -24.88
CA LYS A 238 -24.04 -24.15 -25.28
C LYS A 238 -22.89 -23.79 -24.36
N LEU A 239 -22.71 -22.50 -24.09
CA LEU A 239 -21.68 -22.01 -23.17
C LEU A 239 -21.93 -22.50 -21.75
N ALA A 240 -23.19 -22.53 -21.30
CA ALA A 240 -23.55 -23.09 -20.01
C ALA A 240 -23.20 -24.57 -19.88
N ARG A 241 -23.46 -25.39 -20.92
CA ARG A 241 -23.09 -26.81 -20.93
C ARG A 241 -21.58 -27.01 -20.93
N TYR A 242 -20.86 -26.23 -21.74
CA TYR A 242 -19.41 -26.26 -21.76
C TYR A 242 -18.83 -25.94 -20.37
N ALA A 243 -19.30 -24.86 -19.73
CA ALA A 243 -18.85 -24.49 -18.39
C ALA A 243 -19.16 -25.57 -17.34
N LEU A 244 -20.33 -26.22 -17.43
CA LEU A 244 -20.69 -27.36 -16.58
C LEU A 244 -19.77 -28.57 -16.79
N GLU A 245 -19.45 -28.90 -18.04
CA GLU A 245 -18.49 -29.95 -18.36
C GLU A 245 -17.12 -29.62 -17.76
N GLN A 246 -16.63 -28.39 -17.93
CA GLN A 246 -15.36 -27.95 -17.34
C GLN A 246 -15.37 -28.01 -15.81
N LEU A 247 -16.49 -27.69 -15.16
CA LEU A 247 -16.67 -27.83 -13.72
C LEU A 247 -16.53 -29.27 -13.23
N SER A 248 -16.93 -30.26 -14.05
CA SER A 248 -16.88 -31.68 -13.66
C SER A 248 -15.45 -32.20 -13.46
N TYR A 249 -14.45 -31.55 -14.08
CA TYR A 249 -13.04 -31.87 -13.90
C TYR A 249 -12.42 -31.24 -12.64
N LEU A 250 -13.16 -30.39 -11.92
CA LEU A 250 -12.65 -29.66 -10.76
C LEU A 250 -13.23 -30.19 -9.44
N LYS A 251 -12.41 -30.11 -8.38
CA LYS A 251 -12.89 -30.35 -7.02
C LYS A 251 -13.72 -29.16 -6.54
N THR A 252 -15.04 -29.34 -6.58
CA THR A 252 -16.00 -28.32 -6.17
C THR A 252 -16.07 -28.20 -4.64
N PRO A 253 -16.10 -26.98 -4.06
CA PRO A 253 -16.38 -26.79 -2.64
C PRO A 253 -17.83 -27.15 -2.28
N ARG A 254 -18.06 -27.73 -1.10
CA ARG A 254 -19.39 -28.18 -0.62
C ARG A 254 -20.53 -27.18 -0.80
N ARG A 255 -20.27 -25.87 -0.65
CA ARG A 255 -21.28 -24.82 -0.82
C ARG A 255 -21.84 -24.76 -2.25
N PHE A 256 -21.10 -25.23 -3.25
CA PHE A 256 -21.50 -25.22 -4.65
C PHE A 256 -22.08 -26.56 -5.14
N GLU A 257 -21.85 -27.68 -4.46
CA GLU A 257 -22.27 -29.01 -4.93
C GLU A 257 -23.77 -29.05 -5.28
N LYS A 258 -24.64 -28.72 -4.32
CA LYS A 258 -26.10 -28.69 -4.54
C LYS A 258 -26.53 -27.66 -5.59
N LEU A 259 -25.83 -26.52 -5.65
CA LEU A 259 -26.14 -25.47 -6.62
C LEU A 259 -25.83 -25.95 -8.04
N ILE A 260 -24.65 -26.53 -8.24
CA ILE A 260 -24.21 -27.08 -9.53
C ILE A 260 -25.11 -28.25 -9.94
N GLU A 261 -25.47 -29.15 -9.02
CA GLU A 261 -26.39 -30.25 -9.32
C GLU A 261 -27.76 -29.74 -9.79
N THR A 262 -28.30 -28.72 -9.13
CA THR A 262 -29.58 -28.12 -9.50
C THR A 262 -29.48 -27.45 -10.87
N ASP A 263 -28.45 -26.62 -11.09
CA ASP A 263 -28.21 -25.93 -12.36
C ASP A 263 -27.91 -26.93 -13.50
N ALA A 264 -27.30 -28.09 -13.19
CA ALA A 264 -27.06 -29.18 -14.13
C ALA A 264 -28.35 -29.88 -14.58
N LEU A 265 -29.34 -30.03 -13.69
CA LEU A 265 -30.66 -30.53 -14.06
C LEU A 265 -31.41 -29.49 -14.90
N ILE A 266 -31.33 -28.21 -14.52
CA ILE A 266 -31.95 -27.11 -15.26
C ILE A 266 -31.43 -27.06 -16.70
N ILE A 267 -30.11 -27.08 -16.93
CA ILE A 267 -29.57 -26.98 -18.29
C ILE A 267 -29.94 -28.17 -19.18
N ARG A 268 -30.16 -29.36 -18.60
CA ARG A 268 -30.62 -30.54 -19.35
C ARG A 268 -32.05 -30.37 -19.89
N SER A 269 -32.87 -29.55 -19.22
CA SER A 269 -34.22 -29.22 -19.69
C SER A 269 -34.26 -28.14 -20.77
N LYS A 270 -33.16 -27.43 -20.99
CA LYS A 270 -33.05 -26.33 -21.98
C LYS A 270 -32.71 -26.85 -23.37
N PRO A 271 -33.01 -26.09 -24.45
CA PRO A 271 -32.62 -26.48 -25.81
C PRO A 271 -31.08 -26.52 -25.99
N PHE A 272 -30.62 -27.24 -27.01
CA PHE A 272 -29.20 -27.33 -27.39
C PHE A 272 -28.72 -26.12 -28.21
N THR A 273 -29.64 -25.34 -28.75
CA THR A 273 -29.38 -24.08 -29.46
C THR A 273 -29.39 -22.92 -28.48
N ASP A 274 -28.53 -21.93 -28.71
CA ASP A 274 -28.54 -20.68 -27.95
C ASP A 274 -29.74 -19.81 -28.37
N ALA A 275 -30.05 -18.78 -27.58
CA ALA A 275 -31.04 -17.78 -27.93
C ALA A 275 -30.69 -17.12 -29.28
N GLU A 276 -31.71 -16.84 -30.11
CA GLU A 276 -31.52 -16.31 -31.47
C GLU A 276 -30.72 -15.00 -31.49
N GLU A 277 -30.91 -14.15 -30.48
CA GLU A 277 -30.21 -12.87 -30.31
C GLU A 277 -28.68 -13.02 -30.15
N LEU A 278 -28.19 -14.21 -29.78
CA LEU A 278 -26.78 -14.50 -29.59
C LEU A 278 -26.13 -15.18 -30.81
N LEU A 279 -26.92 -15.58 -31.81
CA LEU A 279 -26.41 -16.22 -33.01
C LEU A 279 -25.75 -15.16 -33.91
N PRO A 280 -24.62 -15.48 -34.56
CA PRO A 280 -24.06 -14.59 -35.57
C PRO A 280 -25.08 -14.38 -36.70
N MET A 281 -25.46 -13.12 -36.96
CA MET A 281 -26.09 -12.72 -38.22
C MET A 281 -25.12 -12.94 -39.39
#